data_AF-A0A0B8NTV8-F1
#
_entry.id   AF-A0A0B8NTV8-F1
#
_cell.length_a   1.000
_cell.length_b   1.000
_cell.length_c   1.000
_cell.angle_alpha   90.00
_cell.angle_beta   90.00
_cell.angle_gamma   90.00
#
_symmetry.space_group_name_H-M   'P 1'
#
loop_
_entity.id
_entity.type
_entity.pdbx_description
1 polymer ?
#
loop_
_entity_poly.entity_id
_entity_poly.type
_entity_poly.pdbx_seq_one_letter_code
_entity_poly.pdbx_strand_id
1 'polypeptide(L)'
;MAINKLGEIDLDEEDRELIIHTYQSESPNAYAYLAEKAVAEYYMRSGFEVVTPELHSSRYMTDFVVKTSNSSFAVEVRSFPSRVLMASLKMRFEKSLFILEKYMEEQSIKNGEIVVVLRDYPDFTPSARFLERVQAFRDELPPNVSIKFGIINPESGFELIDL
;
A
#
# COMPACT_ATOMS: atom_id res chain seq x y z
N MET A 1 2.30 35.63 33.41
CA MET A 1 2.28 35.71 31.94
C MET A 1 3.71 35.57 31.43
N ALA A 2 3.98 34.58 30.58
CA ALA A 2 5.02 34.59 29.55
C ALA A 2 4.94 33.24 28.79
N ILE A 3 4.10 33.20 27.75
CA ILE A 3 4.15 32.17 26.70
C ILE A 3 5.14 32.72 25.68
N ASN A 4 6.35 32.17 25.61
CA ASN A 4 7.30 32.50 24.56
C ASN A 4 7.37 31.34 23.57
N LYS A 5 6.75 31.59 22.41
CA LYS A 5 7.15 31.20 21.05
C LYS A 5 7.95 29.90 20.93
N LEU A 6 7.25 28.79 20.71
CA LEU A 6 7.79 27.66 19.97
C LEU A 6 7.89 28.10 18.50
N GLY A 7 9.13 28.21 18.01
CA GLY A 7 9.42 28.46 16.61
C GLY A 7 8.90 27.31 15.76
N GLU A 8 8.40 27.67 14.57
CA GLU A 8 8.13 26.76 13.47
C GLU A 8 9.39 25.93 13.23
N ILE A 9 9.26 24.60 13.33
CA ILE A 9 10.28 23.68 12.87
C ILE A 9 9.97 23.48 11.39
N ASP A 10 10.68 24.21 10.52
CA ASP A 10 10.79 23.82 9.11
C ASP A 10 11.57 22.50 9.10
N LEU A 11 10.84 21.41 8.85
CA LEU A 11 11.42 20.10 8.61
C LEU A 11 11.70 20.01 7.12
N ASP A 12 12.95 20.21 6.75
CA ASP A 12 13.42 20.00 5.38
C ASP A 12 13.25 18.49 5.02
N GLU A 13 12.96 18.19 3.76
CA GLU A 13 12.65 16.82 3.28
C GLU A 13 13.74 15.80 3.66
N GLU A 14 15.00 16.23 3.71
CA GLU A 14 16.15 15.42 4.17
C GLU A 14 16.10 15.07 5.67
N ASP A 15 15.63 15.97 6.52
CA ASP A 15 15.50 15.72 7.97
C ASP A 15 14.35 14.74 8.26
N ARG A 16 13.35 14.71 7.38
CA ARG A 16 12.28 13.69 7.41
C ARG A 16 12.82 12.29 7.11
N GLU A 17 13.71 12.17 6.13
CA GLU A 17 14.39 10.90 5.81
C GLU A 17 15.30 10.45 6.96
N LEU A 18 16.01 11.37 7.62
CA LEU A 18 16.91 11.03 8.75
C LEU A 18 16.18 10.50 10.00
N ILE A 19 14.96 10.97 10.28
CA ILE A 19 14.12 10.42 11.38
C ILE A 19 13.67 8.98 11.06
N ILE A 20 13.44 8.67 9.78
CA ILE A 20 13.07 7.32 9.33
C ILE A 20 14.27 6.36 9.47
N HIS A 21 15.48 6.82 9.15
CA HIS A 21 16.70 5.99 9.16
C HIS A 21 17.25 5.65 10.55
N THR A 22 16.76 6.29 11.62
CA THR A 22 17.17 5.96 13.00
C THR A 22 16.26 4.93 13.68
N TYR A 23 15.09 4.63 13.10
CA TYR A 23 14.19 3.58 13.60
C TYR A 23 14.57 2.24 12.96
N GLN A 24 15.02 1.31 13.80
CA GLN A 24 15.36 -0.08 13.46
C GLN A 24 14.68 -0.59 12.18
N SER A 25 15.50 -0.96 11.19
CA SER A 25 15.14 -1.51 9.87
C SER A 25 14.29 -2.80 9.91
N GLU A 26 13.84 -3.24 11.09
CA GLU A 26 12.96 -4.40 11.32
C GLU A 26 11.55 -4.02 11.79
N SER A 27 11.25 -2.73 11.99
CA SER A 27 9.90 -2.29 12.38
C SER A 27 8.88 -2.59 11.27
N PRO A 28 7.70 -3.18 11.58
CA PRO A 28 6.63 -3.37 10.60
C PRO A 28 6.23 -2.10 9.84
N ASN A 29 6.37 -0.93 10.47
CA ASN A 29 6.07 0.36 9.86
C ASN A 29 7.15 0.77 8.85
N ALA A 30 8.43 0.50 9.14
CA ALA A 30 9.51 0.76 8.19
C ALA A 30 9.35 -0.10 6.93
N TYR A 31 8.99 -1.37 7.08
CA TYR A 31 8.69 -2.23 5.93
C TYR A 31 7.45 -1.77 5.17
N ALA A 32 6.40 -1.31 5.86
CA ALA A 32 5.21 -0.76 5.19
C ALA A 32 5.57 0.44 4.31
N TYR A 33 6.36 1.38 4.84
CA TYR A 33 6.86 2.51 4.06
C TYR A 33 7.72 2.09 2.85
N LEU A 34 8.64 1.13 3.04
CA LEU A 34 9.44 0.57 1.94
C LEU A 34 8.57 -0.08 0.87
N ALA A 35 7.53 -0.82 1.28
CA ALA A 35 6.57 -1.44 0.37
C ALA A 35 5.77 -0.39 -0.42
N GLU A 36 5.24 0.63 0.26
CA GLU A 36 4.53 1.74 -0.39
C GLU A 36 5.41 2.43 -1.44
N LYS A 37 6.66 2.77 -1.07
CA LYS A 37 7.64 3.37 -1.97
C LYS A 37 7.93 2.48 -3.18
N ALA A 38 8.26 1.21 -2.96
CA ALA A 38 8.62 0.28 -4.04
C ALA A 38 7.46 0.06 -5.03
N VAL A 39 6.22 0.01 -4.54
CA VAL A 39 5.02 -0.12 -5.39
C VAL A 39 4.74 1.19 -6.15
N ALA A 40 4.85 2.35 -5.51
CA ALA A 40 4.71 3.65 -6.17
C ALA A 40 5.73 3.79 -7.32
N GLU A 41 7.00 3.46 -7.06
CA GLU A 41 8.04 3.49 -8.09
C GLU A 41 7.79 2.47 -9.22
N TYR A 42 7.21 1.30 -8.92
CA TYR A 42 6.79 0.35 -9.96
C TYR A 42 5.76 0.96 -10.91
N TYR A 43 4.77 1.70 -10.38
CA TYR A 43 3.82 2.42 -11.22
C TYR A 43 4.49 3.54 -12.03
N MET A 44 5.39 4.31 -11.42
CA MET A 44 6.13 5.35 -12.12
C MET A 44 7.01 4.79 -13.26
N ARG A 45 7.74 3.69 -13.00
CA ARG A 45 8.53 2.99 -14.03
C ARG A 45 7.67 2.40 -15.15
N SER A 46 6.41 2.09 -14.85
CA SER A 46 5.42 1.65 -15.83
C SER A 46 4.80 2.80 -16.64
N GLY A 47 5.27 4.03 -16.43
CA GLY A 47 4.84 5.23 -17.17
C GLY A 47 3.60 5.91 -16.61
N PHE A 48 3.18 5.59 -15.38
CA PHE A 48 2.05 6.24 -14.73
C PHE A 48 2.49 7.41 -13.85
N GLU A 49 1.58 8.37 -13.67
CA GLU A 49 1.75 9.42 -12.66
C GLU A 49 1.21 8.89 -11.32
N VAL A 50 1.99 9.05 -10.24
CA VAL A 50 1.59 8.68 -8.89
C VAL A 50 1.44 9.95 -8.06
N VAL A 51 0.32 10.08 -7.37
CA VAL A 51 -0.01 11.27 -6.56
C VAL A 51 -0.40 10.83 -5.15
N THR A 52 0.29 11.40 -4.17
CA THR A 52 -0.07 11.25 -2.76
C THR A 52 -1.33 12.07 -2.47
N PRO A 53 -2.35 11.53 -1.78
CA PRO A 53 -3.56 12.29 -1.46
C PRO A 53 -3.23 13.48 -0.58
N GLU A 54 -3.82 14.63 -0.87
CA GLU A 54 -3.68 15.82 -0.03
C GLU A 54 -4.25 15.56 1.37
N LEU A 55 -3.52 15.97 2.41
CA LEU A 55 -4.04 15.95 3.77
C LEU A 55 -5.34 16.75 3.82
N HIS A 56 -6.38 16.16 4.44
CA HIS A 56 -7.73 16.72 4.59
C HIS A 56 -8.64 16.68 3.34
N SER A 57 -8.19 16.10 2.22
CA SER A 57 -9.06 15.91 1.04
C SER A 57 -10.17 14.88 1.26
N SER A 58 -9.98 13.95 2.21
CA SER A 58 -10.95 12.92 2.58
C SER A 58 -10.80 12.54 4.05
N ARG A 59 -11.88 12.01 4.65
CA ARG A 59 -11.82 11.39 5.99
C ARG A 59 -11.02 10.09 5.98
N TYR A 60 -10.99 9.42 4.83
CA TYR A 60 -10.28 8.18 4.60
C TYR A 60 -9.07 8.51 3.72
N MET A 61 -7.92 7.89 3.96
CA MET A 61 -6.77 8.09 3.09
C MET A 61 -6.33 6.74 2.59
N THR A 62 -6.13 6.68 1.27
CA THR A 62 -5.37 5.62 0.64
C THR A 62 -3.90 6.02 0.56
N ASP A 63 -3.01 5.08 0.23
CA ASP A 63 -1.58 5.36 0.22
C ASP A 63 -1.19 6.27 -0.96
N PHE A 64 -1.72 6.00 -2.16
CA PHE A 64 -1.59 6.89 -3.32
C PHE A 64 -2.66 6.67 -4.39
N VAL A 65 -2.75 7.62 -5.31
CA VAL A 65 -3.58 7.54 -6.52
C VAL A 65 -2.68 7.42 -7.74
N VAL A 66 -2.96 6.43 -8.58
CA VAL A 66 -2.30 6.28 -9.88
C VAL A 66 -3.18 6.93 -10.94
N LYS A 67 -2.60 7.83 -11.73
CA LYS A 67 -3.27 8.46 -12.87
C LYS A 67 -2.75 7.89 -14.18
N THR A 68 -3.69 7.65 -15.08
CA THR A 68 -3.47 7.35 -16.49
C THR A 68 -3.96 8.52 -17.34
N SER A 69 -3.77 8.46 -18.66
CA SER A 69 -4.25 9.52 -19.55
C SER A 69 -5.76 9.77 -19.48
N ASN A 70 -6.54 8.75 -19.11
CA ASN A 70 -8.01 8.77 -19.20
C ASN A 70 -8.73 8.41 -17.88
N SER A 71 -7.99 8.01 -16.84
CA SER A 71 -8.57 7.50 -15.61
C SER A 71 -7.61 7.63 -14.43
N SER A 72 -8.13 7.43 -13.23
CA SER A 72 -7.35 7.21 -12.03
C SER A 72 -7.86 5.99 -11.27
N PHE A 73 -6.99 5.42 -10.45
CA PHE A 73 -7.37 4.41 -9.47
C PHE A 73 -6.62 4.64 -8.15
N ALA A 74 -7.32 4.42 -7.05
CA ALA A 74 -6.79 4.52 -5.69
C ALA A 74 -6.04 3.23 -5.34
N VAL A 75 -4.92 3.34 -4.63
CA VAL A 75 -4.06 2.19 -4.29
C VAL A 75 -3.79 2.13 -2.80
N GLU A 76 -4.16 0.99 -2.22
CA GLU A 76 -3.84 0.63 -0.84
C GLU A 76 -2.76 -0.45 -0.82
N VAL A 77 -1.63 -0.18 -0.20
CA VAL A 77 -0.50 -1.08 -0.04
C VAL A 77 -0.52 -1.72 1.35
N ARG A 78 -0.33 -3.04 1.37
CA ARG A 78 -0.22 -3.81 2.60
C ARG A 78 0.95 -4.77 2.51
N SER A 79 1.72 -4.88 3.59
CA SER A 79 2.83 -5.83 3.65
C SER A 79 2.62 -6.87 4.73
N PHE A 80 2.74 -8.15 4.37
CA PHE A 80 2.51 -9.27 5.29
C PHE A 80 3.49 -10.41 5.05
N PRO A 81 3.94 -11.12 6.11
CA PRO A 81 4.46 -12.47 5.93
C PRO A 81 3.35 -13.38 5.36
N SER A 82 3.67 -14.21 4.37
CA SER A 82 2.74 -15.13 3.70
C SER A 82 1.96 -16.01 4.69
N ARG A 83 2.62 -16.51 5.74
CA ARG A 83 2.01 -17.31 6.82
C ARG A 83 0.82 -16.61 7.51
N VAL A 84 0.82 -15.28 7.56
CA VAL A 84 -0.26 -14.49 8.19
C VAL A 84 -1.51 -14.49 7.31
N LEU A 85 -1.33 -14.53 6.00
CA LEU A 85 -2.44 -14.59 5.04
C LEU A 85 -3.10 -15.98 5.01
N MET A 86 -2.35 -17.04 5.32
CA MET A 86 -2.89 -18.40 5.39
C MET A 86 -3.99 -18.57 6.45
N ALA A 87 -4.06 -17.74 7.48
CA ALA A 87 -5.09 -17.87 8.50
C ALA A 87 -6.42 -17.24 8.05
N SER A 88 -6.40 -16.01 7.52
CA SER A 88 -7.62 -15.22 7.32
C SER A 88 -7.46 -14.07 6.30
N LEU A 89 -7.26 -14.36 5.00
CA LEU A 89 -7.19 -13.34 3.93
C LEU A 89 -8.28 -12.25 4.06
N LYS A 90 -9.56 -12.63 4.02
CA LYS A 90 -10.69 -11.68 4.09
C LYS A 90 -10.61 -10.71 5.28
N MET A 91 -10.52 -11.25 6.49
CA MET A 91 -10.46 -10.46 7.73
C MET A 91 -9.26 -9.48 7.75
N ARG A 92 -8.15 -9.82 7.08
CA ARG A 92 -6.98 -8.93 7.00
C ARG A 92 -7.21 -7.73 6.08
N PHE A 93 -8.07 -7.88 5.08
CA PHE A 93 -8.31 -6.85 4.08
C PHE A 93 -9.63 -6.10 4.27
N GLU A 94 -10.56 -6.55 5.11
CA GLU A 94 -11.85 -5.86 5.38
C GLU A 94 -11.69 -4.37 5.66
N LYS A 95 -10.76 -3.99 6.56
CA LYS A 95 -10.51 -2.57 6.85
C LYS A 95 -9.94 -1.81 5.65
N SER A 96 -9.05 -2.45 4.89
CA SER A 96 -8.41 -1.84 3.72
C SER A 96 -9.42 -1.62 2.60
N LEU A 97 -10.29 -2.61 2.37
CA LEU A 97 -11.41 -2.51 1.43
C LEU A 97 -12.34 -1.37 1.82
N PHE A 98 -12.75 -1.32 3.09
CA PHE A 98 -13.62 -0.25 3.56
C PHE A 98 -13.01 1.15 3.37
N ILE A 99 -11.73 1.33 3.71
CA ILE A 99 -11.03 2.62 3.52
C ILE A 99 -10.98 2.98 2.03
N LEU A 100 -10.58 2.01 1.19
CA LEU A 100 -10.45 2.20 -0.24
C LEU A 100 -11.78 2.57 -0.90
N GLU A 101 -12.85 1.82 -0.61
CA GLU A 101 -14.20 2.10 -1.13
C GLU A 101 -14.70 3.48 -0.71
N LYS A 102 -14.47 3.87 0.55
CA LYS A 102 -14.89 5.18 1.05
C LYS A 102 -14.10 6.33 0.42
N TYR A 103 -12.79 6.15 0.26
CA TYR A 103 -11.96 7.13 -0.43
C TYR A 103 -12.40 7.29 -1.89
N MET A 104 -12.66 6.17 -2.58
CA MET A 104 -13.16 6.15 -3.95
C MET A 104 -14.50 6.89 -4.09
N GLU A 105 -15.42 6.66 -3.16
CA GLU A 105 -16.72 7.34 -3.09
C GLU A 105 -16.55 8.87 -2.90
N GLU A 106 -15.75 9.29 -1.92
CA GLU A 106 -15.53 10.71 -1.61
C GLU A 106 -14.80 11.46 -2.73
N GLN A 107 -13.86 10.81 -3.41
CA GLN A 107 -13.04 11.42 -4.47
C GLN A 107 -13.58 11.16 -5.89
N SER A 108 -14.75 10.50 -6.01
CA SER A 108 -15.33 10.12 -7.31
C SER A 108 -14.38 9.30 -8.20
N ILE A 109 -13.52 8.47 -7.58
CA ILE A 109 -12.61 7.55 -8.27
C ILE A 109 -13.35 6.24 -8.56
N LYS A 110 -13.28 5.76 -9.81
CA LYS A 110 -14.08 4.60 -10.25
C LYS A 110 -13.50 3.27 -9.80
N ASN A 111 -12.17 3.14 -9.77
CA ASN A 111 -11.48 1.87 -9.52
C ASN A 111 -10.52 1.99 -8.34
N GLY A 112 -10.34 0.90 -7.62
CA GLY A 112 -9.38 0.77 -6.52
C GLY A 112 -8.53 -0.48 -6.69
N GLU A 113 -7.38 -0.49 -6.04
CA GLU A 113 -6.50 -1.63 -6.03
C GLU A 113 -5.86 -1.83 -4.66
N ILE A 114 -5.88 -3.06 -4.17
CA ILE A 114 -5.09 -3.49 -3.03
C ILE A 114 -3.81 -4.14 -3.57
N VAL A 115 -2.65 -3.63 -3.18
CA VAL A 115 -1.35 -4.26 -3.49
C VAL A 115 -0.78 -4.89 -2.24
N VAL A 116 -0.55 -6.20 -2.29
CA VAL A 116 -0.02 -6.99 -1.17
C VAL A 116 1.44 -7.34 -1.42
N VAL A 117 2.32 -6.83 -0.58
CA VAL A 117 3.75 -7.14 -0.59
C VAL A 117 4.05 -8.27 0.40
N LEU A 118 4.48 -9.42 -0.11
CA LEU A 118 4.92 -10.56 0.71
C LEU A 118 6.36 -10.36 1.18
N ARG A 119 6.59 -10.59 2.48
CA ARG A 119 7.89 -10.34 3.13
C ARG A 119 8.86 -11.53 3.09
N ASP A 120 8.35 -12.71 2.79
CA ASP A 120 9.02 -14.00 2.97
C ASP A 120 8.95 -14.89 1.70
N TYR A 121 8.85 -14.26 0.53
CA TYR A 121 8.95 -14.94 -0.76
C TYR A 121 10.39 -14.77 -1.31
N PRO A 122 10.99 -15.77 -1.98
CA PRO A 122 10.41 -17.02 -2.49
C PRO A 122 10.39 -18.18 -1.47
N ASP A 123 10.80 -17.97 -0.22
CA ASP A 123 10.82 -19.03 0.80
C ASP A 123 9.43 -19.63 1.05
N PHE A 124 8.37 -18.88 0.69
CA PHE A 124 6.99 -19.34 0.63
C PHE A 124 6.64 -20.05 -0.68
N THR A 125 6.29 -21.33 -0.57
CA THR A 125 5.59 -22.06 -1.64
C THR A 125 4.08 -22.13 -1.34
N PRO A 126 3.21 -21.52 -2.17
CA PRO A 126 1.78 -21.52 -1.93
C PRO A 126 1.17 -22.92 -2.08
N SER A 127 0.42 -23.37 -1.08
CA SER A 127 -0.39 -24.58 -1.19
C SER A 127 -1.60 -24.36 -2.11
N ALA A 128 -2.11 -25.42 -2.76
CA ALA A 128 -3.34 -25.34 -3.56
C ALA A 128 -4.53 -24.72 -2.78
N ARG A 129 -4.70 -25.11 -1.52
CA ARG A 129 -5.74 -24.54 -0.63
C ARG A 129 -5.56 -23.03 -0.38
N PHE A 130 -4.33 -22.54 -0.38
CA PHE A 130 -4.08 -21.11 -0.24
C PHE A 130 -4.46 -20.37 -1.52
N LEU A 131 -4.07 -20.89 -2.69
CA LEU A 131 -4.44 -20.33 -4.00
C LEU A 131 -5.96 -20.30 -4.18
N GLU A 132 -6.68 -21.37 -3.81
CA GLU A 132 -8.14 -21.41 -3.82
C GLU A 132 -8.76 -20.30 -2.95
N ARG A 133 -8.15 -19.99 -1.80
CA ARG A 133 -8.62 -18.92 -0.92
C ARG A 133 -8.30 -17.53 -1.46
N VAL A 134 -7.17 -17.36 -2.14
CA VAL A 134 -6.85 -16.13 -2.85
C VAL A 134 -7.86 -15.90 -3.96
N GLN A 135 -8.17 -16.93 -4.75
CA GLN A 135 -9.18 -16.83 -5.80
C GLN A 135 -10.58 -16.56 -5.25
N ALA A 136 -11.02 -17.30 -4.23
CA ALA A 136 -12.30 -17.04 -3.59
C ALA A 136 -12.39 -15.61 -3.02
N PHE A 137 -11.28 -15.09 -2.47
CA PHE A 137 -11.24 -13.71 -2.02
C PHE A 137 -11.35 -12.71 -3.18
N ARG A 138 -10.67 -12.95 -4.30
CA ARG A 138 -10.80 -12.13 -5.53
C ARG A 138 -12.24 -12.12 -6.04
N ASP A 139 -12.91 -13.27 -6.04
CA ASP A 139 -14.29 -13.40 -6.51
C ASP A 139 -15.30 -12.68 -5.57
N GLU A 140 -14.94 -12.47 -4.31
CA GLU A 140 -15.73 -11.71 -3.33
C GLU A 140 -15.45 -10.19 -3.35
N LEU A 141 -14.44 -9.72 -4.07
CA LEU A 141 -14.13 -8.29 -4.15
C LEU A 141 -15.24 -7.52 -4.88
N PRO A 142 -15.46 -6.24 -4.52
CA PRO A 142 -16.25 -5.34 -5.35
C PRO A 142 -15.72 -5.34 -6.81
N PRO A 143 -16.60 -5.28 -7.82
CA PRO A 143 -16.20 -5.44 -9.23
C PRO A 143 -15.25 -4.35 -9.75
N ASN A 144 -15.14 -3.25 -9.02
CA ASN A 144 -14.26 -2.13 -9.30
C ASN A 144 -13.00 -2.10 -8.40
N VAL A 145 -12.75 -3.17 -7.65
CA VAL A 145 -11.56 -3.32 -6.80
C VAL A 145 -10.76 -4.54 -7.25
N SER A 146 -9.48 -4.34 -7.56
CA SER A 146 -8.53 -5.43 -7.81
C SER A 146 -7.65 -5.71 -6.60
N ILE A 147 -7.05 -6.90 -6.57
CA ILE A 147 -5.95 -7.21 -5.66
C ILE A 147 -4.77 -7.80 -6.44
N LYS A 148 -3.57 -7.28 -6.17
CA LYS A 148 -2.29 -7.76 -6.70
C LYS A 148 -1.41 -8.24 -5.57
N PHE A 149 -0.56 -9.22 -5.88
CA PHE A 149 0.47 -9.70 -4.97
C PHE A 149 1.83 -9.47 -5.59
N GLY A 150 2.81 -9.16 -4.76
CA GLY A 150 4.19 -9.00 -5.20
C GLY A 150 5.17 -9.05 -4.04
N ILE A 151 6.44 -8.80 -4.36
CA ILE A 151 7.58 -8.90 -3.46
C ILE A 151 8.49 -7.69 -3.67
N ILE A 152 9.34 -7.39 -2.69
CA ILE A 152 10.46 -6.48 -2.90
C ILE A 152 11.68 -7.33 -3.22
N ASN A 153 12.26 -7.13 -4.40
CA ASN A 153 13.44 -7.85 -4.86
C ASN A 153 14.73 -7.35 -4.16
N PRO A 154 15.88 -8.00 -4.35
CA PRO A 154 17.15 -7.57 -3.74
C PRO A 154 17.62 -6.15 -4.16
N GLU A 155 17.12 -5.64 -5.29
CA GLU A 155 17.40 -4.28 -5.78
C GLU A 155 16.41 -3.24 -5.21
N SER A 156 15.61 -3.63 -4.20
CA SER A 156 14.54 -2.81 -3.59
C SER A 156 13.37 -2.45 -4.52
N GLY A 157 13.25 -3.13 -5.65
CA GLY A 157 12.15 -2.97 -6.59
C GLY A 157 10.96 -3.88 -6.28
N PHE A 158 9.74 -3.39 -6.52
CA PHE A 158 8.54 -4.22 -6.46
C PHE A 158 8.38 -5.07 -7.73
N GLU A 159 8.10 -6.36 -7.54
CA GLU A 159 7.82 -7.33 -8.60
C GLU A 159 6.50 -8.05 -8.33
N LEU A 160 5.67 -8.21 -9.36
CA LEU A 160 4.42 -8.97 -9.26
C LEU A 160 4.70 -10.47 -9.19
N ILE A 161 3.89 -11.16 -8.38
CA ILE A 161 3.85 -12.62 -8.34
C ILE A 161 2.45 -13.11 -8.69
N ASP A 162 2.39 -14.25 -9.36
CA ASP A 162 1.14 -14.91 -9.68
C ASP A 162 0.76 -15.86 -8.53
N LEU A 163 -0.43 -15.63 -7.96
CA LEU A 163 -1.03 -16.36 -6.84
C LEU A 163 -2.51 -16.58 -7.10
#